data_AF-A0ABD2R4J2-F1
#
_entry.id   AF-A0ABD2R4J2-F1
#
_cell.length_a   1.000
_cell.length_b   1.000
_cell.length_c   1.000
_cell.angle_alpha   90.00
_cell.angle_beta   90.00
_cell.angle_gamma   90.00
#
_symmetry.space_group_name_H-M   'P 1'
#
loop_
_entity.id
_entity.type
_entity.pdbx_description
1 polymer ?
#
loop_
_entity_poly.entity_id
_entity_poly.type
_entity_poly.pdbx_seq_one_letter_code
_entity_poly.pdbx_strand_id
1 'polypeptide(L)'
;MKMSSTQGPHSLAFRVMRLCRPSLHVEIPVRFDPSDLLFGEDLFDDPVAASHLPRLLADTVSTTAADGSTTSADPSDLSYRNRFLLQHPSDSLGLPGLLLLPQSFGAIYLGETFCSYISINNSSNFEVRDITIKAEIQTERQRILLLDTSKSPVESIRAGGRYDFIVEHDVKELGAHTLVCTALYNDNDGERKYLPQYFKFMVANPLSVRTKVRVVKVGWFKLIE
;
A
#
# COMPACT_ATOMS: atom_id res chain seq x y z
N MET A 1 18.74 -29.28 -30.21
CA MET A 1 17.29 -29.52 -30.38
C MET A 1 16.54 -28.44 -29.59
N LYS A 2 15.92 -27.47 -30.27
CA LYS A 2 15.05 -26.47 -29.62
C LYS A 2 13.69 -27.14 -29.40
N MET A 3 13.38 -27.53 -28.17
CA MET A 3 12.01 -27.90 -27.81
C MET A 3 11.19 -26.62 -27.76
N SER A 4 10.42 -26.35 -28.81
CA SER A 4 9.34 -25.37 -28.77
C SER A 4 8.21 -25.95 -27.92
N SER A 5 8.12 -25.52 -26.67
CA SER A 5 6.95 -25.79 -25.83
C SER A 5 5.77 -25.01 -26.38
N THR A 6 4.89 -25.70 -27.11
CA THR A 6 3.55 -25.24 -27.44
C THR A 6 2.86 -24.90 -26.12
N GLN A 7 2.62 -23.61 -25.85
CA GLN A 7 1.88 -23.19 -24.64
C GLN A 7 0.41 -23.56 -24.82
N GLY A 8 0.07 -24.81 -24.50
CA GLY A 8 -1.30 -25.21 -24.27
C GLY A 8 -1.86 -24.54 -23.00
N PRO A 9 -3.19 -24.53 -22.80
CA PRO A 9 -3.78 -24.00 -21.58
C PRO A 9 -3.21 -24.73 -20.35
N HIS A 10 -2.74 -23.96 -19.38
CA HIS A 10 -2.22 -24.46 -18.11
C HIS A 10 -3.36 -24.55 -17.09
N SER A 11 -3.38 -25.64 -16.31
CA SER A 11 -4.36 -25.87 -15.24
C SER A 11 -4.09 -24.99 -14.02
N LEU A 12 -2.81 -24.68 -13.78
CA LEU A 12 -2.36 -23.83 -12.69
C LEU A 12 -2.08 -22.40 -13.17
N ALA A 13 -2.26 -21.43 -12.28
CA ALA A 13 -1.86 -20.04 -12.50
C ALA A 13 -1.31 -19.41 -11.21
N PHE A 14 -0.24 -18.63 -11.31
CA PHE A 14 0.28 -17.87 -10.17
C PHE A 14 -0.41 -16.51 -10.06
N ARG A 15 -0.78 -16.17 -8.83
CA ARG A 15 -1.20 -14.84 -8.41
C ARG A 15 -0.22 -14.35 -7.36
N VAL A 16 0.32 -13.16 -7.56
CA VAL A 16 1.36 -12.59 -6.70
C VAL A 16 0.88 -11.24 -6.20
N MET A 17 1.02 -11.03 -4.89
CA MET A 17 0.83 -9.72 -4.24
C MET A 17 2.04 -9.39 -3.41
N ARG A 18 2.56 -8.17 -3.60
CA ARG A 18 3.50 -7.58 -2.65
C ARG A 18 2.76 -7.27 -1.34
N LEU A 19 3.30 -7.71 -0.23
CA LEU A 19 2.85 -7.34 1.11
C LEU A 19 3.59 -6.06 1.52
N CYS A 20 2.97 -4.90 1.27
CA CYS A 20 3.46 -3.63 1.80
C CYS A 20 3.02 -3.47 3.26
N ARG A 21 3.78 -2.69 4.06
CA ARG A 21 3.20 -2.16 5.30
C ARG A 21 1.91 -1.40 4.93
N PRO A 22 0.76 -1.72 5.54
CA PRO A 22 -0.47 -1.02 5.25
C PRO A 22 -0.27 0.46 5.60
N SER A 23 -0.37 1.34 4.62
CA SER A 23 -0.49 2.77 4.84
C SER A 23 -1.91 3.18 4.48
N LEU A 24 -2.61 3.76 5.44
CA LEU A 24 -3.86 4.44 5.16
C LEU A 24 -3.48 5.86 4.78
N HIS A 25 -3.83 6.27 3.56
CA HIS A 25 -3.66 7.65 3.18
C HIS A 25 -4.73 8.47 3.92
N VAL A 26 -4.31 9.16 4.98
CA VAL A 26 -5.12 10.18 5.63
C VAL A 26 -4.81 11.47 4.87
N GLU A 27 -5.77 11.94 4.09
CA GLU A 27 -5.71 13.29 3.53
C GLU A 27 -5.52 14.27 4.70
N ILE A 28 -4.63 15.27 4.55
CA ILE A 28 -4.40 16.27 5.61
C ILE A 28 -5.77 16.84 5.96
N PRO A 29 -6.30 16.61 7.18
CA PRO A 29 -7.66 16.97 7.48
C PRO A 29 -7.73 18.49 7.55
N VAL A 30 -8.20 19.12 6.48
CA VAL A 30 -8.61 20.51 6.54
C VAL A 30 -9.92 20.51 7.31
N ARG A 31 -9.83 20.89 8.57
CA ARG A 31 -11.02 21.02 9.42
C ARG A 31 -11.71 22.32 9.10
N PHE A 32 -12.99 22.23 8.83
CA PHE A 32 -13.88 23.37 8.79
C PHE A 32 -14.98 23.10 9.80
N ASP A 33 -15.23 24.06 10.69
CA ASP A 33 -16.47 24.01 11.46
C ASP A 33 -17.62 24.28 10.47
N PRO A 34 -18.73 23.53 10.50
CA PRO A 34 -19.91 23.88 9.72
C PRO A 34 -20.34 25.34 9.89
N SER A 35 -20.09 25.95 11.06
CA SER A 35 -20.32 27.38 11.29
C SER A 35 -19.50 28.28 10.36
N ASP A 36 -18.29 27.86 9.97
CA ASP A 36 -17.38 28.65 9.12
C ASP A 36 -17.83 28.68 7.65
N LEU A 37 -18.64 27.70 7.22
CA LEU A 37 -19.25 27.68 5.88
C LEU A 37 -20.55 28.47 5.82
N LEU A 38 -21.28 28.54 6.94
CA LEU A 38 -22.60 29.15 7.02
C LEU A 38 -22.53 30.62 7.45
N PHE A 39 -21.48 31.01 8.17
CA PHE A 39 -21.33 32.34 8.75
C PHE A 39 -19.94 32.88 8.44
N GLY A 40 -19.87 34.04 7.81
CA GLY A 40 -18.60 34.74 7.54
C GLY A 40 -17.97 35.28 8.82
N GLU A 41 -16.65 35.50 8.80
CA GLU A 41 -15.86 35.99 9.96
C GLU A 41 -16.46 37.26 10.59
N ASP A 42 -17.03 38.15 9.77
CA ASP A 42 -17.68 39.40 10.18
C ASP A 42 -18.84 39.20 11.18
N LEU A 43 -19.49 38.02 11.20
CA LEU A 43 -20.62 37.74 12.09
C LEU A 43 -20.17 37.40 13.51
N PHE A 44 -18.93 36.92 13.67
CA PHE A 44 -18.35 36.59 14.97
C PHE A 44 -17.77 37.83 15.67
N ASP A 45 -17.50 38.89 14.91
CA ASP A 45 -17.01 40.18 15.43
C ASP A 45 -18.15 41.06 15.99
N ASP A 46 -19.42 40.79 15.65
CA ASP A 46 -20.60 41.48 16.20
C ASP A 46 -21.19 40.70 17.40
N PRO A 47 -21.11 41.24 18.65
CA PRO A 47 -21.59 40.55 19.84
C PRO A 47 -23.12 40.31 19.85
N VAL A 48 -23.90 41.12 19.12
CA VAL A 48 -25.35 40.95 19.02
C VAL A 48 -25.67 39.80 18.07
N ALA A 49 -25.01 39.75 16.92
CA ALA A 49 -25.20 38.69 15.94
C ALA A 49 -24.72 37.32 16.49
N ALA A 50 -23.58 37.29 17.17
CA ALA A 50 -23.05 36.10 17.83
C ALA A 50 -24.02 35.54 18.90
N SER A 51 -24.79 36.39 19.58
CA SER A 51 -25.75 35.95 20.61
C SER A 51 -26.98 35.20 20.05
N HIS A 52 -27.31 35.41 18.78
CA HIS A 52 -28.45 34.77 18.10
C HIS A 52 -28.05 33.50 17.33
N LEU A 53 -26.76 33.33 17.05
CA LEU A 53 -26.17 32.25 16.26
C LEU A 53 -26.39 30.84 16.86
N PRO A 54 -26.30 30.62 18.19
CA PRO A 54 -26.55 29.31 18.80
C PRO A 54 -27.96 28.75 18.53
N ARG A 55 -28.96 29.64 18.38
CA ARG A 55 -30.33 29.25 18.06
C ARG A 55 -30.49 28.77 16.62
N LEU A 56 -29.69 29.30 15.70
CA LEU A 56 -29.69 28.90 14.29
C LEU A 56 -28.91 27.58 14.08
N LEU A 57 -27.88 27.34 14.89
CA LEU A 57 -27.09 26.10 14.90
C LEU A 57 -27.81 24.92 15.58
N ALA A 58 -28.63 25.17 16.61
CA ALA A 58 -29.38 24.12 17.29
C ALA A 58 -30.32 23.33 16.36
N ASP A 59 -30.88 24.01 15.34
CA ASP A 59 -31.76 23.38 14.34
C ASP A 59 -30.98 22.54 13.31
N THR A 60 -29.70 22.82 13.07
CA THR A 60 -28.90 22.10 12.06
C THR A 60 -28.14 20.90 12.64
N VAL A 61 -27.73 20.95 13.91
CA VAL A 61 -26.94 19.88 14.58
C VAL A 61 -27.79 18.67 15.01
N SER A 62 -29.12 18.74 14.86
CA SER A 62 -30.05 17.66 15.26
C SER A 62 -30.03 16.39 14.37
N THR A 63 -29.06 16.22 13.45
CA THR A 63 -29.08 15.11 12.46
C THR A 63 -27.95 14.08 12.51
N THR A 64 -27.04 14.09 13.50
CA THR A 64 -25.95 13.06 13.55
C THR A 64 -25.74 12.34 14.88
N ALA A 65 -26.64 12.51 15.87
CA ALA A 65 -26.58 11.74 17.12
C ALA A 65 -27.16 10.32 16.97
N ALA A 66 -26.49 9.45 16.22
CA ALA A 66 -26.81 8.01 16.19
C ALA A 66 -25.98 7.20 17.21
N ASP A 67 -24.82 7.70 17.64
CA ASP A 67 -23.96 7.03 18.61
C ASP A 67 -23.92 7.82 19.92
N GLY A 68 -24.39 7.20 21.01
CA GLY A 68 -24.57 7.77 22.36
C GLY A 68 -23.28 8.15 23.11
N SER A 69 -22.30 8.73 22.42
CA SER A 69 -21.13 9.36 23.00
C SER A 69 -21.46 10.79 23.39
N THR A 70 -21.77 11.01 24.67
CA THR A 70 -21.91 12.35 25.27
C THR A 70 -20.56 13.06 25.30
N THR A 71 -20.22 13.82 24.25
CA THR A 71 -19.12 14.80 24.29
C THR A 71 -19.69 16.20 24.41
N SER A 72 -19.30 16.88 25.48
CA SER A 72 -19.79 18.16 25.97
C SER A 72 -19.31 19.36 25.13
N ALA A 73 -19.53 19.35 23.83
CA ALA A 73 -19.36 20.56 23.03
C ALA A 73 -20.59 21.45 23.28
N ASP A 74 -20.41 22.53 24.03
CA ASP A 74 -21.44 23.55 24.20
C ASP A 74 -21.69 24.17 22.82
N PRO A 75 -22.87 24.00 22.20
CA PRO A 75 -23.17 24.54 20.86
C PRO A 75 -23.17 26.08 20.84
N SER A 76 -23.05 26.71 22.02
CA SER A 76 -22.88 28.16 22.20
C SER A 76 -21.41 28.61 22.13
N ASP A 77 -20.43 27.71 22.24
CA ASP A 77 -19.01 28.04 22.27
C ASP A 77 -18.50 28.29 20.85
N LEU A 78 -18.71 29.52 20.36
CA LEU A 78 -18.23 29.98 19.06
C LEU A 78 -16.70 30.22 19.05
N SER A 79 -16.02 30.04 20.18
CA SER A 79 -14.59 30.27 20.27
C SER A 79 -13.78 29.22 19.50
N TYR A 80 -12.58 29.61 19.07
CA TYR A 80 -11.66 28.70 18.39
C TYR A 80 -10.99 27.68 19.34
N ARG A 81 -11.25 27.75 20.65
CA ARG A 81 -10.47 27.07 21.69
C ARG A 81 -10.59 25.54 21.65
N ASN A 82 -11.71 24.99 21.22
CA ASN A 82 -11.94 23.54 21.20
C ASN A 82 -11.91 22.93 19.79
N ARG A 83 -11.74 23.74 18.73
CA ARG A 83 -11.85 23.30 17.33
C ARG A 83 -10.72 22.36 16.87
N PHE A 84 -9.60 22.32 17.59
CA PHE A 84 -8.49 21.39 17.32
C PHE A 84 -8.68 20.00 17.94
N LEU A 85 -9.65 19.82 18.86
CA LEU A 85 -9.89 18.54 19.52
C LEU A 85 -10.70 17.61 18.60
N LEU A 86 -10.30 16.33 18.51
CA LEU A 86 -11.10 15.28 17.84
C LEU A 86 -12.30 14.96 18.74
N GLN A 87 -13.54 15.13 18.24
CA GLN A 87 -14.74 14.74 18.99
C GLN A 87 -15.14 13.29 18.66
N HIS A 88 -14.97 12.92 17.40
CA HIS A 88 -15.15 11.57 16.92
C HIS A 88 -13.85 11.06 16.27
N PRO A 89 -13.51 9.76 16.39
CA PRO A 89 -12.35 9.18 15.70
C PRO A 89 -12.41 9.37 14.17
N SER A 90 -13.61 9.46 13.60
CA SER A 90 -13.80 9.76 12.16
C SER A 90 -13.35 11.16 11.76
N ASP A 91 -13.28 12.12 12.70
CA ASP A 91 -12.84 13.50 12.43
C ASP A 91 -11.35 13.57 12.05
N SER A 92 -10.61 12.47 12.29
CA SER A 92 -9.23 12.32 11.85
C SER A 92 -9.09 11.93 10.38
N LEU A 93 -10.18 11.56 9.70
CA LEU A 93 -10.19 10.95 8.36
C LEU A 93 -10.39 11.95 7.21
N GLY A 94 -10.20 13.25 7.46
CA GLY A 94 -10.41 14.31 6.47
C GLY A 94 -11.90 14.54 6.14
N LEU A 95 -12.16 15.47 5.22
CA LEU A 95 -13.52 15.90 4.86
C LEU A 95 -14.44 14.77 4.33
N PRO A 96 -13.96 13.81 3.52
CA PRO A 96 -14.82 12.72 3.05
C PRO A 96 -14.97 11.59 4.08
N GLY A 97 -14.15 11.54 5.14
CA GLY A 97 -14.14 10.42 6.09
C GLY A 97 -13.74 9.07 5.49
N LEU A 98 -13.18 9.07 4.28
CA LEU A 98 -12.88 7.85 3.51
C LEU A 98 -11.43 7.43 3.70
N LEU A 99 -11.24 6.17 4.06
CA LEU A 99 -9.93 5.53 4.02
C LEU A 99 -9.61 5.12 2.57
N LEU A 100 -8.70 5.84 1.92
CA LEU A 100 -8.20 5.41 0.61
C LEU A 100 -7.07 4.41 0.80
N LEU A 101 -7.25 3.23 0.19
CA LEU A 101 -6.13 2.34 -0.07
C LEU A 101 -5.22 3.00 -1.12
N PRO A 102 -3.90 3.00 -0.93
CA PRO A 102 -2.97 3.52 -1.91
C PRO A 102 -3.21 2.86 -3.28
N GLN A 103 -3.46 3.66 -4.32
CA GLN A 103 -3.75 3.19 -5.67
C GLN A 103 -2.56 2.48 -6.35
N SER A 104 -1.37 2.53 -5.76
CA SER A 104 -0.15 1.95 -6.33
C SER A 104 0.54 1.01 -5.34
N PHE A 105 1.20 -0.01 -5.87
CA PHE A 105 2.00 -1.00 -5.13
C PHE A 105 3.24 -0.43 -4.43
N GLY A 106 3.40 0.91 -4.44
CA GLY A 106 4.55 1.63 -3.89
C GLY A 106 5.84 1.38 -4.67
N ALA A 107 6.82 2.25 -4.50
CA ALA A 107 8.19 1.96 -4.92
C ALA A 107 8.78 0.87 -4.02
N ILE A 108 9.70 0.07 -4.56
CA ILE A 108 10.59 -0.79 -3.77
C ILE A 108 11.92 -0.06 -3.73
N TYR A 109 12.49 0.11 -2.54
CA TYR A 109 13.76 0.77 -2.36
C TYR A 109 14.86 -0.23 -1.98
N LEU A 110 16.09 0.11 -2.36
CA LEU A 110 17.27 -0.61 -1.90
C LEU A 110 17.32 -0.64 -0.37
N GLY A 111 17.57 -1.81 0.20
CA GLY A 111 17.62 -2.03 1.64
C GLY A 111 16.27 -2.35 2.29
N GLU A 112 15.16 -2.31 1.53
CA GLU A 112 13.88 -2.84 2.01
C GLU A 112 13.82 -4.36 1.91
N THR A 113 13.02 -4.99 2.75
CA THR A 113 12.64 -6.40 2.60
C THR A 113 11.44 -6.50 1.68
N PHE A 114 11.63 -7.09 0.50
CA PHE A 114 10.54 -7.51 -0.38
C PHE A 114 9.82 -8.69 0.26
N CYS A 115 8.58 -8.49 0.67
CA CYS A 115 7.69 -9.55 1.17
C CYS A 115 6.57 -9.76 0.15
N SER A 116 6.35 -11.01 -0.27
CA SER A 116 5.40 -11.35 -1.32
C SER A 116 4.57 -12.57 -0.96
N TYR A 117 3.25 -12.42 -1.08
CA TYR A 117 2.29 -13.50 -1.05
C TYR A 117 2.15 -14.10 -2.45
N ILE A 118 2.34 -15.42 -2.56
CA ILE A 118 2.25 -16.16 -3.81
C ILE A 118 1.17 -17.23 -3.63
N SER A 119 0.20 -17.21 -4.54
CA SER A 119 -0.92 -18.14 -4.57
C SER A 119 -0.95 -18.86 -5.91
N ILE A 120 -1.00 -20.18 -5.86
CA ILE A 120 -1.11 -21.05 -7.02
C ILE A 120 -2.54 -21.54 -7.08
N ASN A 121 -3.29 -21.09 -8.08
CA ASN A 121 -4.69 -21.45 -8.24
C ASN A 121 -4.81 -22.55 -9.28
N ASN A 122 -5.58 -23.59 -8.96
CA ASN A 122 -6.01 -24.58 -9.93
C ASN A 122 -7.36 -24.16 -10.53
N SER A 123 -7.34 -23.64 -11.76
CA SER A 123 -8.54 -23.23 -12.49
C SER A 123 -9.13 -24.34 -13.37
N SER A 124 -8.60 -25.56 -13.31
CA SER A 124 -9.15 -26.70 -14.03
C SER A 124 -10.30 -27.36 -13.25
N ASN A 125 -10.99 -28.28 -13.93
CA ASN A 125 -12.09 -29.07 -13.37
C ASN A 125 -11.63 -30.39 -12.73
N PHE A 126 -10.32 -30.58 -12.57
CA PHE A 126 -9.73 -31.81 -12.03
C PHE A 126 -8.63 -31.52 -11.01
N GLU A 127 -8.26 -32.53 -10.23
CA GLU A 127 -7.18 -32.43 -9.27
C GLU A 127 -5.82 -32.54 -9.98
N VAL A 128 -4.93 -31.57 -9.72
CA VAL A 128 -3.55 -31.57 -10.22
C VAL A 128 -2.65 -32.17 -9.13
N ARG A 129 -1.68 -33.01 -9.50
CA ARG A 129 -0.84 -33.77 -8.54
C ARG A 129 0.66 -33.58 -8.79
N ASP A 130 1.45 -33.96 -7.79
CA ASP A 130 2.92 -33.98 -7.81
C ASP A 130 3.52 -32.61 -8.19
N ILE A 131 3.09 -31.56 -7.50
CA ILE A 131 3.39 -30.18 -7.88
C ILE A 131 4.69 -29.75 -7.20
N THR A 132 5.72 -29.55 -8.00
CA THR A 132 6.99 -28.97 -7.57
C THR A 132 7.01 -27.48 -7.87
N ILE A 133 7.23 -26.68 -6.82
CA ILE A 133 7.21 -25.23 -6.89
C ILE A 133 8.61 -24.69 -6.66
N LYS A 134 9.00 -23.73 -7.50
CA LYS A 134 10.24 -22.99 -7.36
C LYS A 134 9.99 -21.49 -7.50
N ALA A 135 10.41 -20.70 -6.53
CA ALA A 135 10.33 -19.25 -6.56
C ALA A 135 11.72 -18.63 -6.44
N GLU A 136 12.03 -17.70 -7.32
CA GLU A 136 13.38 -17.16 -7.45
C GLU A 136 13.30 -15.67 -7.81
N ILE A 137 14.24 -14.87 -7.34
CA ILE A 137 14.43 -13.50 -7.84
C ILE A 137 15.61 -13.50 -8.80
N GLN A 138 15.36 -13.06 -10.02
CA GLN A 138 16.38 -12.81 -11.03
C GLN A 138 16.67 -11.30 -11.07
N THR A 139 17.92 -10.95 -10.76
CA THR A 139 18.48 -9.61 -10.94
C THR A 139 19.36 -9.58 -12.17
N GLU A 140 19.96 -8.41 -12.48
CA GLU A 140 20.95 -8.30 -13.56
C GLU A 140 22.24 -9.08 -13.26
N ARG A 141 22.58 -9.28 -11.98
CA ARG A 141 23.84 -9.89 -11.55
C ARG A 141 23.71 -11.36 -11.21
N GLN A 142 22.58 -11.77 -10.64
CA GLN A 142 22.43 -13.10 -10.06
C GLN A 142 20.98 -13.58 -10.02
N ARG A 143 20.83 -14.87 -9.70
CA ARG A 143 19.55 -15.53 -9.49
C ARG A 143 19.51 -16.08 -8.06
N ILE A 144 18.57 -15.59 -7.28
CA ILE A 144 18.46 -15.85 -5.85
C ILE A 144 17.27 -16.78 -5.64
N LEU A 145 17.51 -17.97 -5.09
CA LEU A 145 16.47 -18.94 -4.78
C LEU A 145 15.76 -18.54 -3.49
N LEU A 146 14.44 -18.35 -3.55
CA LEU A 146 13.63 -18.01 -2.37
C LEU A 146 12.92 -19.25 -1.80
N LEU A 147 12.35 -20.08 -2.69
CA LEU A 147 11.67 -21.31 -2.32
C LEU A 147 11.98 -22.39 -3.35
N ASP A 148 12.23 -23.59 -2.86
CA ASP A 148 12.25 -24.81 -3.68
C ASP A 148 11.57 -25.94 -2.91
N THR A 149 10.51 -26.47 -3.51
CA THR A 149 9.68 -27.54 -2.95
C THR A 149 10.04 -28.91 -3.55
N SER A 150 11.15 -29.00 -4.31
CA SER A 150 11.60 -30.24 -4.96
C SER A 150 11.83 -31.42 -4.00
N LYS A 151 12.19 -31.14 -2.75
CA LYS A 151 12.41 -32.17 -1.71
C LYS A 151 11.11 -32.70 -1.09
N SER A 152 10.05 -31.92 -1.14
CA SER A 152 8.77 -32.21 -0.50
C SER A 152 7.62 -31.64 -1.36
N PRO A 153 7.40 -32.20 -2.57
CA PRO A 153 6.42 -31.66 -3.52
C PRO A 153 5.03 -31.59 -2.90
N VAL A 154 4.22 -30.63 -3.38
CA VAL A 154 2.83 -30.51 -2.98
C VAL A 154 2.06 -31.68 -3.59
N GLU A 155 1.47 -32.52 -2.73
CA GLU A 155 0.82 -33.77 -3.13
C GLU A 155 -0.26 -33.54 -4.20
N SER A 156 -1.19 -32.63 -3.92
CA SER A 156 -2.23 -32.26 -4.86
C SER A 156 -2.86 -30.90 -4.58
N ILE A 157 -3.43 -30.30 -5.62
CA ILE A 157 -4.33 -29.15 -5.52
C ILE A 157 -5.64 -29.53 -6.21
N ARG A 158 -6.73 -29.58 -5.43
CA ARG A 158 -8.08 -29.89 -5.92
C ARG A 158 -8.55 -28.89 -6.97
N ALA A 159 -9.52 -29.27 -7.80
CA ALA A 159 -10.18 -28.38 -8.74
C ALA A 159 -10.74 -27.14 -8.00
N GLY A 160 -10.43 -25.94 -8.49
CA GLY A 160 -10.78 -24.67 -7.83
C GLY A 160 -10.02 -24.37 -6.53
N GLY A 161 -9.13 -25.28 -6.11
CA GLY A 161 -8.28 -25.12 -4.93
C GLY A 161 -7.11 -24.18 -5.18
N ARG A 162 -6.39 -23.87 -4.10
CA ARG A 162 -5.16 -23.08 -4.18
C ARG A 162 -4.13 -23.56 -3.17
N TYR A 163 -2.87 -23.23 -3.44
CA TYR A 163 -1.75 -23.40 -2.53
C TYR A 163 -1.02 -22.07 -2.36
N ASP A 164 -0.90 -21.64 -1.11
CA ASP A 164 -0.47 -20.29 -0.76
C ASP A 164 0.80 -20.33 0.10
N PHE A 165 1.75 -19.44 -0.17
CA PHE A 165 2.94 -19.27 0.64
C PHE A 165 3.47 -17.84 0.54
N ILE A 166 4.29 -17.46 1.50
CA ILE A 166 4.95 -16.14 1.55
C ILE A 166 6.44 -16.34 1.30
N VAL A 167 7.03 -15.44 0.53
CA VAL A 167 8.48 -15.35 0.34
C VAL A 167 8.97 -13.97 0.75
N GLU A 168 10.16 -13.95 1.35
CA GLU A 168 10.82 -12.72 1.79
C GLU A 168 12.24 -12.63 1.22
N HIS A 169 12.64 -11.43 0.85
CA HIS A 169 13.94 -11.16 0.28
C HIS A 169 14.42 -9.75 0.60
N ASP A 170 15.59 -9.63 1.24
CA ASP A 170 16.24 -8.34 1.43
C ASP A 170 16.82 -7.83 0.12
N VAL A 171 16.30 -6.69 -0.34
CA VAL A 171 16.65 -6.11 -1.63
C VAL A 171 18.02 -5.44 -1.54
N LYS A 172 18.99 -6.03 -2.23
CA LYS A 172 20.41 -5.62 -2.19
C LYS A 172 20.91 -4.98 -3.48
N GLU A 173 20.08 -4.95 -4.52
CA GLU A 173 20.46 -4.45 -5.84
C GLU A 173 19.45 -3.41 -6.35
N LEU A 174 19.94 -2.43 -7.10
CA LEU A 174 19.10 -1.42 -7.76
C LEU A 174 18.67 -1.92 -9.14
N GLY A 175 17.60 -1.34 -9.68
CA GLY A 175 17.17 -1.59 -11.06
C GLY A 175 16.13 -2.70 -11.19
N ALA A 176 16.06 -3.31 -12.36
CA ALA A 176 15.00 -4.25 -12.71
C ALA A 176 15.21 -5.61 -12.04
N HIS A 177 14.19 -6.09 -11.33
CA HIS A 177 14.14 -7.40 -10.71
C HIS A 177 12.97 -8.17 -11.30
N THR A 178 13.12 -9.49 -11.44
CA THR A 178 12.04 -10.37 -11.89
C THR A 178 11.86 -11.50 -10.90
N LEU A 179 10.70 -11.56 -10.24
CA LEU A 179 10.29 -12.75 -9.49
C LEU A 179 9.82 -13.80 -10.51
N VAL A 180 10.50 -14.94 -10.52
CA VAL A 180 10.22 -16.09 -11.38
C VAL A 180 9.57 -17.16 -10.51
N CYS A 181 8.29 -17.41 -10.76
CA CYS A 181 7.55 -18.50 -10.13
C CYS A 181 7.39 -19.62 -11.14
N THR A 182 7.80 -20.83 -10.76
CA THR A 182 7.78 -21.99 -11.62
C THR A 182 7.03 -23.12 -10.94
N ALA A 183 6.09 -23.73 -11.65
CA ALA A 183 5.42 -24.95 -11.24
C ALA A 183 5.72 -26.05 -12.27
N LEU A 184 6.19 -27.20 -11.78
CA LEU A 184 6.21 -28.44 -12.53
C LEU A 184 5.13 -29.35 -11.92
N TYR A 185 4.20 -29.84 -12.73
CA TYR A 185 3.05 -30.61 -12.24
C TYR A 185 2.60 -31.67 -13.23
N ASN A 186 1.88 -32.67 -12.72
CA ASN A 186 1.22 -33.68 -13.53
C ASN A 186 -0.23 -33.26 -13.78
N ASP A 187 -0.60 -33.10 -15.05
CA ASP A 187 -1.98 -32.78 -15.45
C ASP A 187 -2.89 -34.02 -15.43
N ASN A 188 -4.19 -33.86 -15.71
CA ASN A 188 -5.14 -34.99 -15.74
C ASN A 188 -4.71 -36.13 -16.67
N ASP A 189 -4.04 -35.80 -17.77
CA ASP A 189 -3.60 -36.77 -18.77
C ASP A 189 -2.31 -37.51 -18.34
N GLY A 190 -1.78 -37.23 -17.14
CA GLY A 190 -0.51 -37.77 -16.64
C GLY A 190 0.74 -37.09 -17.20
N GLU A 191 0.56 -36.15 -18.13
CA GLU A 191 1.64 -35.39 -18.75
C GLU A 191 2.25 -34.37 -17.79
N ARG A 192 3.60 -34.34 -17.75
CA ARG A 192 4.36 -33.36 -16.97
C ARG A 192 4.38 -32.02 -17.67
N LYS A 193 3.72 -31.03 -17.08
CA LYS A 193 3.69 -29.65 -17.57
C LYS A 193 4.64 -28.77 -16.77
N TYR A 194 5.32 -27.88 -17.48
CA TYR A 194 6.21 -26.86 -16.93
C TYR A 194 5.61 -25.48 -17.15
N LEU A 195 5.34 -24.76 -16.07
CA LEU A 195 4.71 -23.43 -16.07
C LEU A 195 5.63 -22.41 -15.39
N PRO A 196 6.35 -21.58 -16.16
CA PRO A 196 7.04 -20.41 -15.64
C PRO A 196 6.18 -19.14 -15.77
N GLN A 197 6.11 -18.34 -14.72
CA GLN A 197 5.47 -17.02 -14.72
C GLN A 197 6.41 -15.97 -14.14
N TYR A 198 6.47 -14.82 -14.81
CA TYR A 198 7.45 -13.76 -14.54
C TYR A 198 6.76 -12.50 -14.06
N PHE A 199 7.18 -11.99 -12.91
CA PHE A 199 6.65 -10.76 -12.30
C PHE A 199 7.80 -9.75 -12.16
N LYS A 200 7.77 -8.73 -13.01
CA LYS A 200 8.82 -7.70 -13.06
C LYS A 200 8.50 -6.55 -12.11
N PHE A 201 9.50 -6.07 -11.39
CA PHE A 201 9.41 -4.90 -10.53
C PHE A 201 10.72 -4.11 -10.57
N MET A 202 10.64 -2.83 -10.21
CA MET A 202 11.78 -1.91 -10.21
C MET A 202 12.18 -1.56 -8.78
N VAL A 203 13.48 -1.63 -8.51
CA VAL A 203 14.06 -1.17 -7.24
C VAL A 203 14.71 0.19 -7.45
N ALA A 204 14.23 1.19 -6.71
CA ALA A 204 14.71 2.56 -6.73
C ALA A 204 15.73 2.83 -5.62
N ASN A 205 16.54 3.87 -5.82
CA ASN A 205 17.43 4.36 -4.78
C ASN A 205 16.62 5.17 -3.75
N PRO A 206 16.66 4.82 -2.45
CA PRO A 206 15.94 5.59 -1.42
C PRO A 206 16.44 7.03 -1.27
N LEU A 207 17.71 7.32 -1.60
CA LEU A 207 18.30 8.65 -1.42
C LEU A 207 19.25 9.00 -2.57
N SER A 208 18.96 10.08 -3.29
CA SER A 208 19.84 10.63 -4.32
C SER A 208 20.52 11.89 -3.81
N VAL A 209 21.78 11.78 -3.37
CA VAL A 209 22.56 12.93 -2.86
C VAL A 209 23.31 13.58 -4.02
N ARG A 210 23.01 14.85 -4.31
CA ARG A 210 23.77 15.69 -5.25
C ARG A 210 24.44 16.82 -4.50
N THR A 211 25.76 16.73 -4.34
CA THR A 211 26.55 17.81 -3.72
C THR A 211 27.05 18.76 -4.80
N LYS A 212 26.70 20.04 -4.70
CA LYS A 212 27.29 21.09 -5.53
C LYS A 212 28.40 21.78 -4.75
N VAL A 213 29.64 21.38 -5.00
CA VAL A 213 30.82 22.02 -4.41
C VAL A 213 31.05 23.36 -5.10
N ARG A 214 31.06 24.46 -4.35
CA ARG A 214 31.52 25.76 -4.82
C ARG A 214 32.88 26.06 -4.18
N VAL A 215 33.90 26.29 -5.00
CA VAL A 215 35.19 26.79 -4.52
C VAL A 215 35.01 28.26 -4.18
N VAL A 216 35.08 28.61 -2.89
CA VAL A 216 35.08 30.00 -2.45
C VAL A 216 36.51 30.53 -2.57
N LYS A 217 36.73 31.52 -3.45
CA LYS A 217 38.01 32.21 -3.54
C LYS A 217 38.16 33.09 -2.29
N VAL A 218 39.11 32.74 -1.41
CA VAL A 218 39.43 33.53 -0.21
C VAL A 218 40.11 34.81 -0.66
N GLY A 219 39.32 35.87 -0.87
CA GLY A 219 39.81 37.16 -1.37
C GLY A 219 39.66 38.34 -0.41
N TRP A 220 39.03 38.18 0.76
CA TRP A 220 38.62 39.34 1.57
C TRP A 220 38.70 39.17 3.10
N PHE A 221 39.53 38.26 3.63
CA PHE A 221 39.93 38.38 5.04
C PHE A 221 41.13 39.33 5.12
N LYS A 222 40.84 40.63 5.08
CA LYS A 222 41.78 41.66 5.53
C LYS A 222 41.72 41.64 7.05
N LEU A 223 42.71 41.03 7.72
CA LEU A 223 42.93 41.26 9.14
C LEU A 223 43.08 42.78 9.34
N ILE A 224 42.24 43.34 10.20
CA ILE A 224 42.44 44.67 10.75
C ILE A 224 43.41 44.46 11.93
N GLU A 225 44.67 44.81 11.71
CA GLU A 225 45.59 45.24 12.79
C GLU A 225 45.62 46.77 12.80
#